data_AF-A0A660A8B5-F1
#
_entry.id   AF-A0A660A8B5-F1
#
_cell.length_a   1.000
_cell.length_b   1.000
_cell.length_c   1.000
_cell.angle_alpha   90.00
_cell.angle_beta   90.00
_cell.angle_gamma   90.00
#
_symmetry.space_group_name_H-M   'P 1'
#
loop_
_entity.id
_entity.type
_entity.pdbx_description
1 polymer ?
#
loop_
_entity_poly.entity_id
_entity_poly.type
_entity_poly.pdbx_seq_one_letter_code
_entity_poly.pdbx_strand_id
1 'polypeptide(L)'
;MAKLTVKDVDLKGKKVLVRVDFNVPLKDGVITNDNRISAALPTIKYIIEQGGRAILFSHLGRVKEEADKAGKSLAPVAADLAAKLGQDVIFPGATRGAELEAAIEALEDGQVLLVE
;
A
#
# COMPACT_ATOMS: atom_id res chain seq x y z
N MET A 1 4.42 15.87 20.15
CA MET A 1 5.43 14.87 19.72
C MET A 1 6.67 15.62 19.24
N ALA A 2 7.88 15.07 19.45
CA ALA A 2 9.12 15.71 18.99
C ALA A 2 9.46 15.42 17.51
N LYS A 3 8.79 14.44 16.90
CA LYS A 3 8.92 14.12 15.47
C LYS A 3 7.73 14.69 14.70
N LEU A 4 8.01 15.17 13.49
CA LEU A 4 6.96 15.51 12.53
C LEU A 4 6.13 14.26 12.23
N THR A 5 4.86 14.48 12.01
CA THR A 5 3.85 13.49 11.65
C THR A 5 3.28 13.83 10.28
N VAL A 6 2.44 12.94 9.77
CA VAL A 6 1.72 13.16 8.51
C VAL A 6 0.87 14.44 8.52
N LYS A 7 0.50 14.96 9.70
CA LYS A 7 -0.29 16.18 9.87
C LYS A 7 0.52 17.47 9.81
N ASP A 8 1.85 17.37 9.86
CA ASP A 8 2.76 18.53 9.94
C ASP A 8 3.33 18.91 8.56
N VAL A 9 2.89 18.24 7.49
CA VAL A 9 3.38 18.43 6.13
C VAL A 9 2.22 18.59 5.16
N ASP A 10 2.42 19.39 4.11
CA ASP A 10 1.46 19.55 3.02
C ASP A 10 1.54 18.36 2.06
N LEU A 11 0.39 17.76 1.75
CA LEU A 11 0.27 16.52 0.97
C LEU A 11 -0.38 16.74 -0.41
N LYS A 12 -1.05 17.87 -0.63
CA LYS A 12 -1.88 18.08 -1.82
C LYS A 12 -1.03 18.04 -3.09
N GLY A 13 -1.43 17.22 -4.06
CA GLY A 13 -0.70 17.07 -5.33
C GLY A 13 0.63 16.32 -5.22
N LYS A 14 0.98 15.78 -4.04
CA LYS A 14 2.28 15.14 -3.80
C LYS A 14 2.18 13.63 -3.80
N LYS A 15 3.26 13.00 -4.29
CA LYS A 15 3.54 11.58 -4.13
C LYS A 15 4.01 11.32 -2.69
N VAL A 16 3.27 10.50 -1.95
CA VAL A 16 3.52 10.22 -0.53
C VAL A 16 3.92 8.77 -0.38
N LEU A 17 5.20 8.52 -0.11
CA LEU A 17 5.70 7.17 0.19
C LEU A 17 5.31 6.81 1.63
N VAL A 18 4.59 5.71 1.81
CA VAL A 18 4.10 5.28 3.12
C VAL A 18 4.56 3.85 3.40
N ARG A 19 5.34 3.67 4.46
CA ARG A 19 5.63 2.33 4.98
C ARG A 19 4.48 1.90 5.89
N VAL A 20 3.73 0.88 5.46
CA VAL A 20 2.58 0.33 6.18
C VAL A 20 2.85 -1.12 6.60
N ASP A 21 2.17 -1.59 7.63
CA ASP A 21 2.28 -2.98 8.06
C ASP A 21 1.11 -3.80 7.51
N PHE A 22 1.32 -4.44 6.37
CA PHE A 22 0.39 -5.42 5.80
C PHE A 22 0.92 -6.86 5.92
N ASN A 23 1.75 -7.15 6.92
CA ASN A 23 2.23 -8.51 7.15
C ASN A 23 1.13 -9.37 7.80
N VAL A 24 0.15 -9.75 6.99
CA VAL A 24 -1.06 -10.47 7.41
C VAL A 24 -0.88 -11.99 7.20
N PRO A 25 -1.53 -12.82 8.02
CA PRO A 25 -1.51 -14.27 7.82
C PRO A 25 -2.32 -14.65 6.57
N LEU A 26 -1.66 -15.34 5.64
CA LEU A 26 -2.29 -15.95 4.47
C LEU A 26 -2.43 -17.46 4.65
N LYS A 27 -3.55 -18.00 4.16
CA LYS A 27 -3.75 -19.44 3.96
C LYS A 27 -4.29 -19.63 2.55
N ASP A 28 -3.57 -20.40 1.73
CA ASP A 28 -3.93 -20.68 0.33
C ASP A 28 -4.22 -19.40 -0.49
N GLY A 29 -3.43 -18.34 -0.24
CA GLY A 29 -3.59 -17.03 -0.89
C GLY A 29 -4.69 -16.13 -0.31
N VAL A 30 -5.42 -16.60 0.71
CA VAL A 30 -6.53 -15.88 1.35
C VAL A 30 -6.10 -15.29 2.69
N ILE A 31 -6.46 -14.02 2.92
CA ILE A 31 -6.22 -13.32 4.19
C ILE A 31 -7.13 -13.93 5.25
N THR A 32 -6.53 -14.41 6.34
CA THR A 32 -7.29 -15.01 7.47
C THR A 32 -7.50 -14.03 8.62
N ASN A 33 -6.75 -12.92 8.65
CA ASN A 33 -6.91 -11.83 9.61
C ASN A 33 -6.43 -10.51 8.99
N ASP A 34 -7.33 -9.53 8.88
CA ASP A 34 -7.11 -8.23 8.23
C ASP A 34 -6.86 -7.08 9.23
N ASN A 35 -6.70 -7.36 10.53
CA ASN A 35 -6.58 -6.34 11.57
C ASN A 35 -5.47 -5.32 11.28
N ARG A 36 -4.36 -5.78 10.69
CA ARG A 36 -3.24 -4.89 10.32
C ARG A 36 -3.59 -3.95 9.17
N ILE A 37 -4.38 -4.42 8.20
CA ILE A 37 -4.89 -3.60 7.09
C ILE A 37 -5.83 -2.55 7.64
N SER A 38 -6.80 -2.97 8.47
CA SER A 38 -7.75 -2.08 9.14
C SER A 38 -7.06 -1.02 10.00
N ALA A 39 -5.98 -1.38 10.71
CA ALA A 39 -5.20 -0.45 11.53
C ALA A 39 -4.43 0.61 10.72
N ALA A 40 -4.11 0.35 9.45
CA ALA A 40 -3.43 1.29 8.57
C ALA A 40 -4.37 2.33 7.94
N LEU A 41 -5.68 2.03 7.87
CA LEU A 41 -6.68 2.87 7.19
C LEU A 41 -6.68 4.34 7.62
N PRO A 42 -6.54 4.72 8.92
CA PRO A 42 -6.61 6.13 9.30
C PRO A 42 -5.54 7.00 8.64
N THR A 43 -4.32 6.48 8.48
CA THR A 43 -3.23 7.24 7.84
C THR A 43 -3.43 7.32 6.33
N ILE A 44 -3.87 6.22 5.71
CA ILE A 44 -4.11 6.18 4.26
C ILE A 44 -5.27 7.12 3.90
N LYS A 45 -6.39 7.05 4.62
CA LYS A 45 -7.55 7.94 4.44
C LYS A 45 -7.18 9.40 4.64
N TYR A 46 -6.39 9.72 5.65
CA TYR A 46 -5.91 11.09 5.85
C TYR A 46 -5.11 11.61 4.65
N ILE A 47 -4.20 10.81 4.08
CA ILE A 47 -3.44 11.22 2.89
C ILE A 47 -4.36 11.46 1.70
N ILE A 48 -5.34 10.57 1.48
CA ILE A 48 -6.33 10.69 0.41
C ILE A 48 -7.15 11.98 0.56
N GLU A 49 -7.69 12.22 1.76
CA GLU A 49 -8.51 13.38 2.10
C GLU A 49 -7.74 14.71 1.93
N GLN A 50 -6.43 14.71 2.12
CA GLN A 50 -5.56 15.86 1.88
C GLN A 50 -5.14 16.02 0.40
N GLY A 51 -5.60 15.15 -0.51
CA GLY A 51 -5.24 15.18 -1.93
C GLY A 51 -3.83 14.66 -2.22
N GLY A 52 -3.26 13.85 -1.33
CA GLY A 52 -2.01 13.15 -1.57
C GLY A 52 -2.19 11.88 -2.39
N ARG A 53 -1.13 11.44 -3.05
CA ARG A 53 -1.07 10.22 -3.86
C ARG A 53 -0.32 9.17 -3.07
N ALA A 54 -1.04 8.23 -2.48
CA ALA A 54 -0.47 7.28 -1.52
C ALA A 54 0.25 6.13 -2.24
N ILE A 55 1.55 5.99 -2.01
CA ILE A 55 2.38 4.91 -2.57
C ILE A 55 2.82 4.05 -1.39
N LEU A 56 2.19 2.90 -1.24
CA LEU A 56 2.28 2.05 -0.07
C LEU A 56 3.36 0.98 -0.25
N PHE A 57 4.14 0.77 0.80
CA PHE A 57 5.16 -0.28 0.88
C PHE A 57 4.87 -1.18 2.07
N SER A 58 4.83 -2.49 1.81
CA SER A 58 4.79 -3.49 2.87
C SER A 58 5.83 -4.57 2.63
N HIS A 59 5.97 -5.43 3.64
CA HIS A 59 6.54 -6.77 3.49
C HIS A 59 5.42 -7.77 3.78
N LEU A 60 5.58 -9.00 3.30
CA LEU A 60 4.69 -10.10 3.65
C LEU A 60 5.51 -11.36 3.88
N GLY A 61 5.48 -11.87 5.11
CA GLY A 61 6.29 -13.00 5.53
C GLY A 61 7.80 -12.75 5.38
N ARG A 62 8.52 -13.80 4.95
CA ARG A 62 9.96 -13.78 4.71
C ARG A 62 10.26 -14.44 3.37
N VAL A 63 11.03 -13.76 2.53
CA VAL A 63 11.49 -14.24 1.21
C VAL A 63 13.01 -14.29 1.26
N LYS A 64 13.60 -15.49 1.15
CA LYS A 64 15.06 -15.68 1.13
C LYS A 64 15.54 -16.12 -0.24
N GLU A 65 14.74 -16.94 -0.92
CA GLU A 65 15.03 -17.49 -2.23
C GLU A 65 13.87 -17.25 -3.19
N GLU A 66 14.07 -17.44 -4.49
CA GLU A 66 13.06 -17.13 -5.51
C GLU A 66 11.77 -17.94 -5.32
N ALA A 67 11.88 -19.20 -4.89
CA ALA A 67 10.74 -20.07 -4.60
C ALA A 67 9.86 -19.56 -3.45
N ASP A 68 10.40 -18.74 -2.54
CA ASP A 68 9.64 -18.18 -1.42
C ASP A 68 8.63 -17.12 -1.84
N LYS A 69 8.77 -16.54 -3.05
CA LYS A 69 7.85 -15.51 -3.56
C LYS A 69 6.44 -16.08 -3.78
N ALA A 70 6.36 -17.36 -4.15
CA ALA A 70 5.08 -18.03 -4.35
C ALA A 70 4.25 -17.98 -3.06
N GLY A 71 3.04 -17.43 -3.16
CA GLY A 71 2.12 -17.27 -2.02
C GLY A 71 2.46 -16.11 -1.07
N LYS A 72 3.46 -15.28 -1.37
CA LYS A 72 3.81 -14.08 -0.57
C LYS A 72 3.64 -12.76 -1.33
N SER A 73 2.88 -12.78 -2.42
CA SER A 73 2.48 -11.55 -3.12
C SER A 73 1.49 -10.75 -2.28
N LEU A 74 1.53 -9.43 -2.41
CA LEU A 74 0.60 -8.47 -1.83
C LEU A 74 -0.67 -8.28 -2.66
N ALA A 75 -0.84 -8.97 -3.79
CA ALA A 75 -2.08 -8.96 -4.57
C ALA A 75 -3.38 -9.14 -3.74
N PRO A 76 -3.51 -10.14 -2.84
CA PRO A 76 -4.71 -10.27 -2.01
C PRO A 76 -4.89 -9.10 -1.03
N VAL A 77 -3.80 -8.47 -0.59
CA VAL A 77 -3.83 -7.28 0.27
C VAL A 77 -4.32 -6.06 -0.49
N ALA A 78 -3.89 -5.88 -1.75
CA ALA A 78 -4.38 -4.80 -2.60
C ALA A 78 -5.90 -4.89 -2.79
N ALA A 79 -6.43 -6.09 -3.06
CA ALA A 79 -7.86 -6.32 -3.23
C ALA A 79 -8.65 -6.04 -1.93
N ASP A 80 -8.16 -6.52 -0.78
CA ASP A 80 -8.81 -6.26 0.52
C ASP A 80 -8.80 -4.77 0.89
N LEU A 81 -7.67 -4.09 0.65
CA LEU A 81 -7.54 -2.66 0.88
C LEU A 81 -8.49 -1.85 -0.01
N ALA A 82 -8.63 -2.20 -1.29
CA ALA A 82 -9.57 -1.56 -2.20
C ALA A 82 -11.01 -1.66 -1.69
N ALA A 83 -11.43 -2.85 -1.25
CA ALA A 83 -12.76 -3.06 -0.67
C ALA A 83 -12.99 -2.20 0.59
N LYS A 84 -11.97 -2.05 1.46
CA LYS A 84 -12.05 -1.24 2.68
C LYS A 84 -12.02 0.27 2.44
N LEU A 85 -11.35 0.71 1.38
CA LEU A 85 -11.30 2.12 0.98
C LEU A 85 -12.52 2.52 0.14
N GLY A 86 -13.18 1.57 -0.53
CA GLY A 86 -14.26 1.86 -1.47
C GLY A 86 -13.78 2.51 -2.76
N GLN A 87 -12.50 2.33 -3.10
CA GLN A 87 -11.88 2.82 -4.34
C GLN A 87 -10.78 1.86 -4.79
N ASP A 88 -10.35 2.01 -6.04
CA ASP A 88 -9.30 1.17 -6.60
C ASP A 88 -7.95 1.36 -5.90
N VAL A 89 -7.22 0.26 -5.75
CA VAL A 89 -5.82 0.23 -5.33
C VAL A 89 -5.01 -0.33 -6.48
N ILE A 90 -4.18 0.51 -7.08
CA ILE A 90 -3.34 0.12 -8.23
C ILE A 90 -2.23 -0.82 -7.72
N PHE A 91 -2.06 -1.96 -8.38
CA PHE A 91 -1.07 -2.96 -8.01
C PHE A 91 -0.33 -3.47 -9.25
N PRO A 92 0.84 -2.89 -9.60
CA PRO A 92 1.61 -3.32 -10.77
C PRO A 92 2.30 -4.68 -10.63
N GLY A 93 2.35 -5.26 -9.42
CA GLY A 93 3.04 -6.53 -9.17
C GLY A 93 4.57 -6.46 -9.31
N ALA A 94 5.14 -5.25 -9.24
CA ALA A 94 6.57 -5.00 -9.41
C ALA A 94 7.14 -4.20 -8.23
N THR A 95 8.39 -4.49 -7.88
CA THR A 95 9.16 -3.77 -6.83
C THR A 95 9.94 -2.56 -7.37
N ARG A 96 10.11 -2.47 -8.69
CA ARG A 96 10.91 -1.47 -9.41
C ARG A 96 10.66 -1.53 -10.92
N GLY A 97 11.13 -0.52 -11.64
CA GLY A 97 11.17 -0.50 -13.11
C GLY A 97 10.14 0.43 -13.72
N ALA A 98 10.25 0.61 -15.05
CA ALA A 98 9.49 1.60 -15.80
C ALA A 98 7.96 1.44 -15.68
N GLU A 99 7.47 0.21 -15.52
CA GLU A 99 6.04 -0.05 -15.32
C GLU A 99 5.53 0.52 -13.98
N LEU A 100 6.28 0.29 -12.88
CA LEU A 100 5.97 0.86 -11.58
C LEU A 100 6.06 2.39 -11.60
N GLU A 101 7.11 2.92 -12.23
CA GLU A 101 7.30 4.37 -12.36
C GLU A 101 6.16 5.01 -13.14
N ALA A 102 5.76 4.43 -14.28
CA ALA A 102 4.65 4.91 -15.08
C ALA A 102 3.32 4.85 -14.30
N ALA A 103 3.06 3.77 -13.56
CA ALA A 103 1.88 3.66 -12.72
C ALA A 103 1.84 4.71 -11.60
N ILE A 104 2.99 5.03 -11.00
CA ILE A 104 3.12 6.10 -9.99
C ILE A 104 2.88 7.48 -10.61
N GLU A 105 3.42 7.76 -11.80
CA GLU A 105 3.21 9.05 -12.47
C GLU A 105 1.76 9.26 -12.92
N ALA A 106 1.04 8.17 -13.23
CA ALA A 106 -0.37 8.21 -13.61
C ALA A 106 -1.33 8.44 -12.43
N LEU A 107 -0.84 8.42 -11.18
CA LEU A 107 -1.70 8.65 -10.01
C LEU A 107 -2.26 10.07 -9.99
N GLU A 108 -3.58 10.15 -9.86
CA GLU A 108 -4.31 11.36 -9.54
C GLU A 108 -4.41 11.57 -8.02
N ASP A 109 -4.69 12.81 -7.61
CA ASP A 109 -4.81 13.17 -6.20
C ASP A 109 -5.89 12.34 -5.50
N GLY A 110 -5.56 11.73 -4.37
CA GLY A 110 -6.45 10.83 -3.63
C GLY A 110 -6.38 9.35 -4.06
N GLN A 111 -5.64 9.00 -5.11
CA GLN A 111 -5.45 7.61 -5.51
C GLN A 111 -4.36 6.90 -4.68
N VAL A 112 -4.44 5.56 -4.70
CA VAL A 112 -3.58 4.67 -3.91
C VAL A 112 -2.93 3.64 -4.82
N LEU A 113 -1.63 3.43 -4.63
CA LEU A 113 -0.86 2.36 -5.25
C LEU A 113 -0.18 1.52 -4.17
N LEU A 114 -0.19 0.20 -4.33
CA LEU A 114 0.57 -0.74 -3.51
C LEU A 114 1.73 -1.32 -4.33
N VAL A 115 2.94 -1.21 -3.80
CA VAL A 115 4.14 -1.85 -4.34
C VAL A 115 4.18 -3.31 -3.87
N GLU A 116 4.67 -4.22 -4.73
CA GLU A 116 4.94 -5.62 -4.37
C GLU A 116 6.02 -5.77 -3.29
#